data_AF-A0A381UAP4-F1
#
_entry.id   AF-A0A381UAP4-F1
#
_cell.length_a   1.000
_cell.length_b   1.000
_cell.length_c   1.000
_cell.angle_alpha   90.00
_cell.angle_beta   90.00
_cell.angle_gamma   90.00
#
_symmetry.space_group_name_H-M   'P 1'
#
loop_
_entity.id
_entity.type
_entity.pdbx_description
1 polymer ?
#
loop_
_entity_poly.entity_id
_entity_poly.type
_entity_poly.pdbx_seq_one_letter_code
_entity_poly.pdbx_strand_id
1 'polypeptide(L)'
;VIKLRLFFKSGTSVRVITKGNDEYRDLNGNGHIDLYEDHNVSSSERAEDLLSKMTLEEKVGQIFHPPISLQGGLISKIMNLASGK
;
A
#
# COMPACT_ATOMS: atom_id res chain seq x y z
N VAL A 1 -33.18 4.65 13.09
CA VAL A 1 -31.94 3.85 13.26
C VAL A 1 -31.35 3.59 11.88
N ILE A 2 -30.22 4.23 11.53
CA ILE A 2 -29.60 4.10 10.20
C ILE A 2 -28.71 2.86 10.19
N LYS A 3 -28.88 1.98 9.21
CA LYS A 3 -28.13 0.73 9.07
C LYS A 3 -27.02 0.93 8.03
N LEU A 4 -25.80 1.18 8.49
CA LEU A 4 -24.63 1.31 7.62
C LEU A 4 -24.15 -0.10 7.22
N ARG A 5 -24.08 -0.39 5.91
CA ARG A 5 -23.48 -1.62 5.37
C ARG A 5 -22.09 -1.29 4.83
N LEU A 6 -21.05 -1.79 5.49
CA LEU A 6 -19.70 -1.76 4.95
C LEU A 6 -19.46 -3.01 4.11
N PHE A 7 -18.94 -2.81 2.89
CA PHE A 7 -18.47 -3.87 2.02
C PHE A 7 -16.95 -3.80 1.98
N PHE A 8 -16.29 -4.84 2.47
CA PHE A 8 -14.85 -4.99 2.35
C PHE A 8 -14.56 -5.87 1.13
N LYS A 9 -13.85 -5.32 0.15
CA LYS A 9 -13.33 -6.09 -0.97
C LYS A 9 -12.06 -6.81 -0.49
N SER A 10 -12.10 -8.13 -0.42
CA SER A 10 -10.88 -8.93 -0.22
C SER A 10 -9.92 -8.64 -1.39
N GLY A 11 -8.71 -8.19 -1.07
CA GLY A 11 -7.67 -7.94 -2.07
C GLY A 11 -7.18 -9.25 -2.68
N THR A 12 -6.82 -9.23 -3.96
CA THR A 12 -6.12 -10.35 -4.60
C THR A 12 -4.74 -10.50 -3.98
N SER A 13 -4.29 -11.74 -3.78
CA SER A 13 -2.90 -12.01 -3.39
C SER A 13 -1.94 -11.43 -4.43
N VAL A 14 -0.95 -10.68 -3.97
CA VAL A 14 0.10 -10.11 -4.84
C VAL A 14 0.95 -11.26 -5.40
N ARG A 15 1.29 -11.21 -6.69
CA ARG A 15 2.17 -12.19 -7.32
C ARG A 15 3.59 -12.07 -6.73
N VAL A 16 4.26 -13.20 -6.53
CA VAL A 16 5.66 -13.25 -6.06
C VAL A 16 6.54 -13.74 -7.21
N ILE A 17 7.67 -13.08 -7.41
CA ILE A 17 8.72 -13.44 -8.38
C ILE A 17 9.95 -13.86 -7.58
N THR A 18 10.47 -15.06 -7.83
CA THR A 18 11.66 -15.59 -7.17
C THR A 18 12.89 -15.40 -8.05
N LYS A 19 13.98 -14.86 -7.49
CA LYS A 19 15.27 -14.73 -8.18
C LYS A 19 16.38 -15.14 -7.21
N GLY A 20 17.00 -16.29 -7.47
CA GLY A 20 17.97 -16.88 -6.55
C GLY A 20 17.28 -17.30 -5.25
N ASN A 21 17.78 -16.80 -4.11
CA ASN A 21 17.17 -17.04 -2.79
C ASN A 21 16.21 -15.92 -2.35
N ASP A 22 16.04 -14.87 -3.17
CA ASP A 22 15.23 -13.71 -2.84
C ASP A 22 13.84 -13.80 -3.49
N GLU A 23 12.84 -13.29 -2.76
CA GLU A 23 11.46 -13.19 -3.20
C GLU A 23 11.04 -11.71 -3.32
N TYR A 24 10.45 -11.36 -4.46
CA TYR A 24 10.01 -10.02 -4.79
C TYR A 24 8.50 -10.00 -5.01
N ARG A 25 7.83 -8.97 -4.50
CA ARG A 25 6.39 -8.78 -4.70
C ARG A 25 6.19 -7.91 -5.94
N ASP A 26 5.50 -8.45 -6.94
CA ASP A 26 5.09 -7.74 -8.16
C ASP A 26 3.89 -6.84 -7.81
N LEU A 27 4.19 -5.63 -7.34
CA LEU A 27 3.22 -4.72 -6.71
C LEU A 27 2.35 -4.00 -7.75
N ASN A 28 2.87 -3.80 -8.97
CA ASN A 28 2.13 -3.18 -10.07
C ASN A 28 1.55 -4.21 -11.07
N GLY A 29 1.89 -5.49 -10.94
CA GLY A 29 1.34 -6.59 -11.73
C GLY A 29 1.94 -6.73 -13.14
N ASN A 30 3.13 -6.16 -13.39
CA ASN A 30 3.75 -6.14 -14.71
C ASN A 30 4.59 -7.40 -15.03
N GLY A 31 4.74 -8.31 -14.06
CA GLY A 31 5.42 -9.58 -14.24
C GLY A 31 6.95 -9.52 -14.31
N HIS A 32 7.57 -8.39 -13.96
CA HIS A 32 9.02 -8.25 -13.82
C HIS A 32 9.37 -7.61 -12.47
N ILE A 33 10.64 -7.69 -12.08
CA ILE A 33 11.12 -7.05 -10.84
C ILE A 33 11.53 -5.63 -11.19
N ASP A 34 10.75 -4.65 -10.76
CA ASP A 34 11.10 -3.25 -10.87
C ASP A 34 12.11 -2.83 -9.79
N LEU A 35 12.85 -1.75 -10.04
CA LEU A 35 13.88 -1.26 -9.10
C LEU A 35 13.27 -0.93 -7.72
N TYR A 36 12.07 -0.34 -7.67
CA TYR A 36 11.39 -0.06 -6.40
C TYR A 36 10.97 -1.33 -5.62
N GLU A 37 10.82 -2.46 -6.29
CA GLU A 37 10.45 -3.75 -5.70
C GLU A 37 11.67 -4.48 -5.13
N ASP A 38 12.87 -4.15 -5.62
CA ASP A 38 14.12 -4.73 -5.15
C ASP A 38 14.53 -4.16 -3.78
N HIS A 39 14.47 -4.99 -2.74
CA HIS A 39 14.84 -4.58 -1.37
C HIS A 39 16.35 -4.46 -1.16
N ASN A 40 17.18 -4.93 -2.10
CA ASN A 40 18.64 -4.78 -2.06
C ASN A 40 19.11 -3.39 -2.53
N VAL A 41 18.22 -2.61 -3.13
CA VAL A 41 18.49 -1.25 -3.62
C VAL A 41 18.22 -0.22 -2.53
N SER A 42 18.91 0.92 -2.55
CA SER A 42 18.72 1.96 -1.55
C SER A 42 17.30 2.52 -1.56
N SER A 43 16.82 2.97 -0.39
CA SER A 43 15.47 3.54 -0.30
C SER A 43 15.27 4.78 -1.18
N SER A 44 16.32 5.57 -1.43
CA SER A 44 16.24 6.75 -2.32
C SER A 44 15.99 6.33 -3.76
N GLU A 45 16.80 5.41 -4.29
CA GLU A 45 16.67 4.90 -5.66
C GLU A 45 15.32 4.23 -5.87
N ARG A 46 14.85 3.47 -4.87
CA ARG A 46 13.52 2.84 -4.91
C ARG A 46 12.39 3.86 -4.93
N ALA A 47 12.50 4.93 -4.13
CA ALA A 47 11.50 5.98 -4.09
C ALA A 47 11.47 6.76 -5.41
N GLU A 48 12.63 7.09 -5.97
CA GLU A 48 12.74 7.77 -7.27
C GLU A 48 12.15 6.95 -8.40
N ASP A 49 12.46 5.65 -8.46
CA ASP A 49 11.87 4.74 -9.45
C ASP A 49 10.34 4.64 -9.31
N LEU A 50 9.83 4.47 -8.09
CA LEU A 50 8.39 4.41 -7.84
C LEU A 50 7.69 5.72 -8.24
N LEU A 51 8.23 6.87 -7.84
CA LEU A 51 7.68 8.17 -8.19
C LEU A 51 7.74 8.43 -9.70
N SER A 52 8.70 7.87 -10.43
CA SER A 52 8.75 7.97 -11.89
C SER A 52 7.61 7.22 -12.59
N LYS A 53 7.10 6.16 -11.95
CA LYS A 53 6.03 5.29 -12.46
C LYS A 53 4.62 5.73 -12.07
N MET A 54 4.48 6.64 -11.11
CA MET A 54 3.17 7.13 -10.64
C MET A 54 2.60 8.27 -11.50
N THR A 55 1.29 8.23 -11.68
CA THR A 55 0.48 9.37 -12.14
C THR A 55 0.49 10.51 -11.11
N LEU A 56 0.04 11.70 -11.50
CA LEU A 56 -0.06 12.84 -10.59
C LEU A 56 -1.05 12.55 -9.47
N GLU A 57 -2.17 11.91 -9.80
CA GLU A 57 -3.23 11.54 -8.85
C GLU A 57 -2.73 10.57 -7.79
N GLU A 58 -1.94 9.57 -8.20
CA GLU A 58 -1.34 8.60 -7.27
C GLU A 58 -0.33 9.26 -6.32
N LYS A 59 0.49 10.21 -6.83
CA LYS A 59 1.42 11.00 -6.01
C LYS A 59 0.69 11.85 -4.99
N VAL A 60 -0.35 12.56 -5.42
CA VAL A 60 -1.17 13.39 -4.54
C VAL A 60 -1.87 12.52 -3.49
N GLY A 61 -2.30 11.31 -3.86
CA GLY A 61 -2.90 10.33 -2.94
C GLY A 61 -1.99 9.97 -1.75
N GLN A 62 -0.67 10.03 -1.91
CA GLN A 62 0.28 9.73 -0.82
C GLN A 62 0.38 10.84 0.25
N ILE A 63 -0.10 12.05 -0.04
CA ILE A 63 0.05 13.20 0.88
C ILE A 63 -1.01 13.18 1.99
N PHE A 64 -2.09 12.41 1.82
CA PHE A 64 -3.17 12.35 2.80
C PHE A 64 -2.79 11.50 4.02
N HIS A 65 -2.45 12.17 5.12
CA HIS A 65 -2.21 11.56 6.42
C HIS A 65 -3.41 11.84 7.37
N PRO A 66 -4.40 10.94 7.46
CA PRO A 66 -5.57 11.18 8.32
C PRO A 66 -5.13 11.29 9.79
N PRO A 67 -5.73 12.20 10.58
CA PRO A 67 -5.44 12.29 12.00
C PRO A 67 -5.88 10.99 12.70
N ILE A 68 -4.91 10.19 13.15
CA ILE A 68 -5.15 9.01 13.98
C ILE A 68 -5.12 9.48 15.43
N SER A 69 -6.29 9.50 16.08
CA SER A 69 -6.40 9.88 17.49
C SER A 69 -6.40 8.65 18.40
N LEU A 70 -5.54 8.65 19.43
CA LEU A 70 -5.38 7.58 20.43
C LEU A 70 -6.64 7.37 21.29
N GLN A 71 -7.42 8.43 21.53
CA GLN A 71 -8.78 8.38 22.09
C GLN A 71 -9.81 8.82 21.04
N GLY A 72 -9.60 8.44 19.78
CA GLY A 72 -10.56 8.79 18.76
C GLY A 72 -11.87 8.04 19.01
N GLY A 73 -12.99 8.75 18.84
CA GLY A 73 -14.32 8.18 18.92
C GLY A 73 -14.55 7.10 17.84
N LEU A 74 -15.81 6.84 17.51
CA LEU A 74 -16.20 5.74 16.61
C LEU A 74 -15.39 5.65 15.31
N ILE A 75 -15.03 6.79 14.70
CA ILE A 75 -14.22 6.84 13.47
C ILE A 75 -12.82 6.22 13.65
N SER A 76 -12.11 6.54 14.74
CA SER A 76 -10.77 5.98 14.99
C SER A 76 -10.85 4.48 15.27
N LYS A 77 -11.89 4.04 15.99
CA LYS A 77 -12.11 2.61 16.25
C LYS A 77 -12.39 1.81 14.98
N ILE A 78 -13.15 2.39 14.03
CA ILE A 78 -13.38 1.80 12.70
C ILE A 78 -12.08 1.78 11.90
N MET A 79 -11.27 2.84 11.95
CA MET A 79 -10.01 2.94 11.20
C MET A 79 -8.94 1.96 11.71
N ASN A 80 -8.83 1.79 13.04
CA ASN A 80 -7.96 0.78 13.64
C ASN A 80 -8.37 -0.64 13.23
N LEU A 81 -9.66 -0.96 13.33
CA LEU A 81 -10.20 -2.26 12.93
C LEU A 81 -9.97 -2.56 11.44
N ALA A 82 -10.19 -1.57 10.56
CA ALA A 82 -9.98 -1.72 9.12
C ALA A 82 -8.49 -1.84 8.74
N SER A 83 -7.59 -1.30 9.57
CA SER A 83 -6.14 -1.37 9.35
C SER A 83 -5.51 -2.68 9.85
N GLY A 84 -6.32 -3.62 10.36
CA GLY A 84 -5.85 -4.92 10.85
C GLY A 84 -4.99 -4.85 12.11
N LYS A 85 -5.14 -3.78 12.91
CA LYS A 85 -4.59 -3.66 14.27
C LYS A 85 -5.66 -3.88 15.33
#